data_AF-A0A9E0NRG8-F1
#
_entry.id   AF-A0A9E0NRG8-F1
#
_cell.length_a   1.000
_cell.length_b   1.000
_cell.length_c   1.000
_cell.angle_alpha   90.00
_cell.angle_beta   90.00
_cell.angle_gamma   90.00
#
_symmetry.space_group_name_H-M   'P 1'
#
loop_
_entity.id
_entity.type
_entity.pdbx_description
1 polymer ?
#
loop_
_entity_poly.entity_id
_entity_poly.type
_entity_poly.pdbx_seq_one_letter_code
_entity_poly.pdbx_strand_id
1 'polypeptide(L)'
;MRPIKSSSSLPGDPFLPNRFIFGDAVDENGLEEFEYMIHTEHPAFICRILPQDLDFRGSGGEGFRSAMLFDEAENVSYYACNDGLTLTDFNFFTDAEPTAGELKKICDQGIATYWKIDEAYKKREAEPLHRLRVLQREAGVADRAGQLAGELAEAARSAVDNPVQELKLASQVQSALNGNEPRILTEAQLSLRDAPAARKLLLERARALISLPDVSRPDGSFKPYELWAIPLMYTVGHAGDNWYLPGLADVEQVLREQFRLAPKVALQVSPVLFTHEWLRDSGCQTLVHVAAALDAGEAVAPEEPESMLRRYEEDRQRFLPRLTLNWIVFAVERGALQKAQVNDELLLDALMPVVESAMGSAIDYGEASLFAPQPLWQALSSGVEEYNAKRLMFAAALVEKNIGLAEIEARVEYRPEALAWWLTFHRRSDGEMLTGFAWLVPPDLAPDRDAALDELRGVLERLGLSLEPPRDGRH
;
A
#
# COMPACT_ATOMS: atom_id res chain seq x y z
N MET A 1 -22.63 -36.63 0.23
CA MET A 1 -23.32 -35.75 1.20
C MET A 1 -24.69 -36.37 1.51
N ARG A 2 -25.14 -36.35 2.77
CA ARG A 2 -26.51 -36.81 3.10
C ARG A 2 -27.52 -35.76 2.62
N PRO A 3 -28.63 -36.16 1.97
CA PRO A 3 -29.67 -35.21 1.60
C PRO A 3 -30.32 -34.65 2.86
N ILE A 4 -30.48 -33.33 2.88
CA ILE A 4 -31.16 -32.61 3.95
C ILE A 4 -32.66 -32.99 3.88
N LYS A 5 -33.26 -33.33 5.02
CA LYS A 5 -34.68 -33.71 5.10
C LYS A 5 -35.55 -32.47 4.86
N SER A 6 -36.66 -32.62 4.14
CA SER A 6 -37.64 -31.55 3.87
C SER A 6 -38.22 -30.86 5.11
N SER A 7 -38.03 -31.44 6.30
CA SER A 7 -38.52 -30.91 7.57
C SER A 7 -37.46 -30.19 8.41
N SER A 8 -36.24 -29.98 7.90
CA SER A 8 -35.25 -29.18 8.63
C SER A 8 -35.47 -27.70 8.37
N SER A 9 -36.08 -26.99 9.30
CA SER A 9 -36.00 -25.54 9.35
C SER A 9 -34.60 -25.13 9.83
N LEU A 10 -33.90 -24.31 9.05
CA LEU A 10 -32.74 -23.57 9.53
C LEU A 10 -33.21 -22.64 10.66
N PRO A 11 -32.56 -22.60 11.83
CA PRO A 11 -32.91 -21.65 12.89
C PRO A 11 -32.54 -20.22 12.46
N GLY A 12 -33.52 -19.34 12.47
CA GLY A 12 -33.44 -17.96 11.95
C GLY A 12 -34.62 -17.75 11.01
N ASP A 13 -35.41 -16.70 11.23
CA ASP A 13 -36.49 -16.37 10.29
C ASP A 13 -35.91 -16.31 8.88
N PRO A 14 -36.51 -16.98 7.87
CA PRO A 14 -36.11 -16.77 6.51
C PRO A 14 -36.46 -15.32 6.19
N PHE A 15 -35.46 -14.43 6.28
CA PHE A 15 -35.55 -13.15 5.63
C PHE A 15 -35.89 -13.46 4.18
N LEU A 16 -37.12 -13.14 3.77
CA LEU A 16 -37.45 -13.15 2.35
C LEU A 16 -36.41 -12.26 1.67
N PRO A 17 -35.78 -12.74 0.58
CA PRO A 17 -34.83 -11.91 -0.14
C PRO A 17 -35.52 -10.60 -0.57
N ASN A 18 -34.71 -9.56 -0.80
CA ASN A 18 -35.19 -8.25 -1.20
C ASN A 18 -36.15 -8.35 -2.40
N ARG A 19 -37.08 -7.39 -2.51
CA ARG A 19 -38.16 -7.38 -3.51
C ARG A 19 -37.65 -7.48 -4.95
N PHE A 20 -36.47 -6.91 -5.22
CA PHE A 20 -35.76 -7.01 -6.48
C PHE A 20 -34.40 -7.68 -6.26
N ILE A 21 -34.09 -8.67 -7.08
CA ILE A 21 -32.78 -9.33 -7.13
C ILE A 21 -32.25 -9.16 -8.55
N PHE A 22 -31.01 -8.72 -8.68
CA PHE A 22 -30.31 -8.58 -9.94
C PHE A 22 -29.18 -9.60 -9.99
N GLY A 23 -28.90 -10.16 -11.15
CA GLY A 23 -27.81 -11.11 -11.28
C GLY A 23 -27.41 -11.38 -12.72
N ASP A 24 -26.19 -11.87 -12.85
CA ASP A 24 -25.59 -12.27 -14.11
C ASP A 24 -25.62 -13.78 -14.28
N ALA A 25 -25.55 -14.22 -15.54
CA ALA A 25 -25.41 -15.62 -15.90
C ALA A 25 -24.08 -15.87 -16.61
N VAL A 26 -23.55 -17.07 -16.45
CA VAL A 26 -22.33 -17.53 -17.13
C VAL A 26 -22.67 -18.79 -17.92
N ASP A 27 -22.31 -18.81 -19.19
CA ASP A 27 -22.44 -19.95 -20.09
C ASP A 27 -21.06 -20.49 -20.54
N GLU A 28 -21.04 -21.41 -21.50
CA GLU A 28 -19.80 -21.98 -22.05
C GLU A 28 -18.90 -20.95 -22.76
N ASN A 29 -19.45 -19.79 -23.14
CA ASN A 29 -18.76 -18.70 -23.83
C ASN A 29 -18.33 -17.56 -22.89
N GLY A 30 -18.77 -17.57 -21.63
CA GLY A 30 -18.40 -16.59 -20.61
C GLY A 30 -19.61 -15.94 -19.96
N LEU A 31 -19.45 -14.69 -19.52
CA LEU A 31 -20.55 -13.89 -18.99
C LEU A 31 -21.56 -13.61 -20.11
N GLU A 32 -22.85 -13.86 -19.86
CA GLU A 32 -23.90 -13.51 -20.83
C GLU A 32 -23.95 -12.00 -21.07
N GLU A 33 -24.39 -11.58 -22.26
CA GLU A 33 -24.55 -10.17 -22.64
C GLU A 33 -25.75 -9.49 -21.94
N PHE A 34 -26.53 -10.25 -21.17
CA PHE A 34 -27.75 -9.80 -20.52
C PHE A 34 -27.68 -10.03 -19.02
N GLU A 35 -28.30 -9.13 -18.28
CA GLU A 35 -28.52 -9.30 -16.85
C GLU A 35 -29.95 -9.76 -16.59
N TYR A 36 -30.21 -10.23 -15.37
CA TYR A 36 -31.51 -10.77 -14.98
C TYR A 36 -32.08 -9.98 -13.81
N MET A 37 -33.39 -9.72 -13.86
CA MET A 37 -34.15 -9.18 -12.73
C MET A 37 -35.16 -10.21 -12.25
N ILE A 38 -35.18 -10.48 -10.95
CA ILE A 38 -36.20 -11.28 -10.28
C ILE A 38 -37.02 -10.36 -9.38
N HIS A 39 -38.34 -10.35 -9.58
CA HIS A 39 -39.30 -9.75 -8.66
C HIS A 39 -39.91 -10.85 -7.79
N THR A 40 -39.72 -10.75 -6.47
CA THR A 40 -40.06 -11.83 -5.52
C THR A 40 -41.45 -11.69 -4.90
N GLU A 41 -42.10 -10.53 -5.05
CA GLU A 41 -43.48 -10.27 -4.60
C GLU A 41 -44.49 -10.54 -5.70
N HIS A 42 -45.79 -10.58 -5.39
CA HIS A 42 -46.84 -10.81 -6.39
C HIS A 42 -47.03 -9.59 -7.32
N PRO A 43 -47.07 -9.78 -8.66
CA PRO A 43 -46.75 -10.99 -9.43
C PRO A 43 -45.26 -11.33 -9.39
N ALA A 44 -44.93 -12.57 -9.04
CA ALA A 44 -43.53 -13.00 -8.99
C ALA A 44 -43.07 -13.40 -10.39
N PHE A 45 -41.95 -12.85 -10.85
CA PHE A 45 -41.42 -13.13 -12.17
C PHE A 45 -39.90 -13.02 -12.25
N ILE A 46 -39.34 -13.58 -13.31
CA ILE A 46 -37.99 -13.29 -13.80
C ILE A 46 -38.10 -12.67 -15.19
N CYS A 47 -37.22 -11.72 -15.50
CA CYS A 47 -37.07 -11.14 -16.83
C CYS A 47 -35.60 -10.82 -17.10
N ARG A 48 -35.27 -10.62 -18.37
CA ARG A 48 -33.96 -10.13 -18.81
C ARG A 48 -33.90 -8.61 -18.80
N ILE A 49 -32.72 -8.06 -18.59
CA ILE A 49 -32.37 -6.65 -18.73
C ILE A 49 -31.41 -6.53 -19.91
N LEU A 50 -31.76 -5.68 -20.88
CA LEU A 50 -30.93 -5.40 -22.04
C LEU A 50 -30.58 -3.91 -22.10
N PRO A 51 -29.31 -3.56 -22.36
CA PRO A 51 -28.91 -2.20 -22.72
C PRO A 51 -29.34 -1.90 -24.16
N GLN A 52 -30.61 -1.56 -24.33
CA GLN A 52 -31.22 -1.25 -25.62
C GLN A 52 -32.29 -0.18 -25.46
N ASP A 53 -32.21 0.85 -26.30
CA ASP A 53 -33.24 1.88 -26.44
C ASP A 53 -34.32 1.42 -27.44
N LEU A 54 -35.55 1.25 -26.95
CA LEU A 54 -36.73 1.03 -27.78
C LEU A 54 -37.55 2.31 -27.90
N ASP A 55 -38.01 2.62 -29.11
CA ASP A 55 -38.89 3.76 -29.36
C ASP A 55 -40.31 3.50 -28.83
N PHE A 56 -40.84 4.45 -28.05
CA PHE A 56 -42.22 4.42 -27.57
C PHE A 56 -42.81 5.82 -27.48
N ARG A 57 -44.14 5.91 -27.37
CA ARG A 57 -44.84 7.20 -27.32
C ARG A 57 -44.41 8.02 -26.10
N GLY A 58 -43.66 9.09 -26.34
CA GLY A 58 -43.16 9.99 -25.32
C GLY A 58 -41.73 9.70 -24.84
N SER A 59 -41.00 8.80 -25.51
CA SER A 59 -39.58 8.49 -25.22
C SER A 59 -38.68 9.74 -25.25
N GLY A 60 -38.90 10.64 -26.22
CA GLY A 60 -38.12 11.89 -26.37
C GLY A 60 -38.55 13.05 -25.46
N GLY A 61 -39.36 12.83 -24.43
CA GLY A 61 -39.78 13.86 -23.48
C GLY A 61 -38.78 14.09 -22.35
N GLU A 62 -38.85 15.26 -21.69
CA GLU A 62 -38.05 15.51 -20.48
C GLU A 62 -38.56 14.68 -19.27
N GLY A 63 -37.60 14.10 -18.53
CA GLY A 63 -37.80 13.26 -17.34
C GLY A 63 -38.00 11.77 -17.64
N PHE A 64 -38.05 10.94 -16.59
CA PHE A 64 -38.23 9.48 -16.73
C PHE A 64 -39.59 9.14 -17.36
N ARG A 65 -39.55 8.32 -18.41
CA ARG A 65 -40.71 7.83 -19.16
C ARG A 65 -40.51 6.36 -19.47
N SER A 66 -41.62 5.64 -19.51
CA SER A 66 -41.62 4.21 -19.83
C SER A 66 -42.95 3.75 -20.38
N ALA A 67 -42.95 2.59 -21.04
CA ALA A 67 -44.13 1.96 -21.60
C ALA A 67 -43.99 0.42 -21.59
N MET A 68 -45.14 -0.27 -21.52
CA MET A 68 -45.21 -1.67 -21.92
C MET A 68 -45.56 -1.72 -23.41
N LEU A 69 -44.76 -2.45 -24.18
CA LEU A 69 -44.93 -2.71 -25.60
C LEU A 69 -45.24 -4.19 -25.78
N PHE A 70 -45.98 -4.50 -26.84
CA PHE A 70 -46.28 -5.87 -27.23
C PHE A 70 -45.91 -6.04 -28.70
N ASP A 71 -45.05 -7.01 -28.98
CA ASP A 71 -44.71 -7.40 -30.33
C ASP A 71 -45.59 -8.58 -30.75
N GLU A 72 -46.50 -8.33 -31.69
CA GLU A 72 -47.42 -9.34 -32.21
C GLU A 72 -46.71 -10.42 -33.03
N ALA A 73 -45.54 -10.12 -33.64
CA ALA A 73 -44.83 -11.05 -34.50
C ALA A 73 -44.11 -12.13 -33.67
N GLU A 74 -43.46 -11.69 -32.58
CA GLU A 74 -42.72 -12.57 -31.67
C GLU A 74 -43.58 -13.05 -30.48
N ASN A 75 -44.76 -12.46 -30.29
CA ASN A 75 -45.66 -12.69 -29.16
C ASN A 75 -44.96 -12.46 -27.80
N VAL A 76 -44.16 -11.39 -27.71
CA VAL A 76 -43.36 -11.02 -26.54
C VAL A 76 -43.76 -9.61 -26.05
N SER A 77 -43.79 -9.44 -24.73
CA SER A 77 -43.99 -8.14 -24.09
C SER A 77 -42.65 -7.54 -23.67
N TYR A 78 -42.45 -6.27 -24.00
CA TYR A 78 -41.27 -5.49 -23.62
C TYR A 78 -41.67 -4.39 -22.66
N TYR A 79 -40.84 -4.14 -21.66
CA TYR A 79 -40.83 -2.87 -20.97
C TYR A 79 -39.72 -2.01 -21.57
N ALA A 80 -40.05 -0.79 -21.98
CA ALA A 80 -39.10 0.18 -22.48
C ALA A 80 -39.08 1.41 -21.58
N CYS A 81 -37.90 1.97 -21.29
CA CYS A 81 -37.75 3.29 -20.68
C CYS A 81 -36.74 4.14 -21.45
N ASN A 82 -36.73 5.45 -21.20
CA ASN A 82 -35.79 6.39 -21.82
C ASN A 82 -34.44 6.50 -21.10
N ASP A 83 -34.09 5.49 -20.29
CA ASP A 83 -32.81 5.39 -19.57
C ASP A 83 -31.83 4.40 -20.25
N GLY A 84 -32.07 3.96 -21.49
CA GLY A 84 -31.16 3.02 -22.18
C GLY A 84 -31.38 1.54 -21.85
N LEU A 85 -32.44 1.20 -21.11
CA LEU A 85 -32.72 -0.17 -20.65
C LEU A 85 -34.07 -0.68 -21.14
N THR A 86 -34.09 -1.96 -21.51
CA THR A 86 -35.28 -2.71 -21.89
C THR A 86 -35.39 -3.97 -21.04
N LEU A 87 -36.61 -4.31 -20.60
CA LEU A 87 -36.89 -5.60 -19.97
C LEU A 87 -37.74 -6.48 -20.89
N THR A 88 -37.38 -7.75 -21.00
CA THR A 88 -38.04 -8.72 -21.87
C THR A 88 -38.07 -10.13 -21.25
N ASP A 89 -38.71 -11.07 -21.93
CA ASP A 89 -38.78 -12.48 -21.53
C ASP A 89 -39.37 -12.69 -20.12
N PHE A 90 -40.46 -11.98 -19.82
CA PHE A 90 -41.16 -12.11 -18.54
C PHE A 90 -41.70 -13.53 -18.35
N ASN A 91 -41.22 -14.21 -17.32
CA ASN A 91 -41.70 -15.52 -16.91
C ASN A 91 -42.31 -15.46 -15.52
N PHE A 92 -43.63 -15.61 -15.44
CA PHE A 92 -44.40 -15.51 -14.20
C PHE A 92 -44.47 -16.84 -13.48
N PHE A 93 -44.22 -16.82 -12.18
CA PHE A 93 -44.26 -18.01 -11.32
C PHE A 93 -45.67 -18.32 -10.77
N THR A 94 -46.69 -17.55 -11.17
CA THR A 94 -48.08 -17.68 -10.70
C THR A 94 -49.08 -17.61 -11.85
N ASP A 95 -50.20 -18.32 -11.72
CA ASP A 95 -51.27 -18.41 -12.75
C ASP A 95 -52.05 -17.09 -13.00
N ALA A 96 -51.75 -16.02 -12.25
CA ALA A 96 -52.37 -14.72 -12.41
C ALA A 96 -51.40 -13.75 -13.09
N GLU A 97 -51.65 -13.47 -14.37
CA GLU A 97 -50.90 -12.49 -15.15
C GLU A 97 -51.27 -11.06 -14.72
N PRO A 98 -50.30 -10.16 -14.49
CA PRO A 98 -50.59 -8.78 -14.16
C PRO A 98 -51.12 -8.00 -15.35
N THR A 99 -51.85 -6.92 -15.07
CA THR A 99 -52.17 -5.95 -16.12
C THR A 99 -50.90 -5.22 -16.57
N ALA A 100 -50.88 -4.74 -17.83
CA ALA A 100 -49.76 -3.96 -18.35
C ALA A 100 -49.41 -2.73 -17.48
N GLY A 101 -50.41 -2.09 -16.86
CA GLY A 101 -50.19 -0.97 -15.94
C GLY A 101 -49.54 -1.37 -14.62
N GLU A 102 -49.92 -2.51 -14.06
CA GLU A 102 -49.31 -3.06 -12.84
C GLU A 102 -47.86 -3.49 -13.10
N LEU A 103 -47.63 -4.22 -14.18
CA LEU A 103 -46.29 -4.66 -14.58
C LEU A 103 -45.37 -3.47 -14.85
N LYS A 104 -45.85 -2.47 -15.60
CA LYS A 104 -45.12 -1.22 -15.84
C LYS A 104 -44.65 -0.57 -14.53
N LYS A 105 -45.54 -0.46 -13.55
CA LYS A 105 -45.23 0.18 -12.26
C LYS A 105 -44.17 -0.59 -11.49
N ILE A 106 -44.19 -1.92 -11.57
CA ILE A 106 -43.17 -2.78 -10.95
C ILE A 106 -41.83 -2.59 -11.66
N CYS A 107 -41.82 -2.60 -12.99
CA CYS A 107 -40.61 -2.37 -13.80
C CYS A 107 -40.01 -0.97 -13.54
N ASP A 108 -40.82 0.08 -13.45
CA ASP A 108 -40.37 1.44 -13.09
C ASP A 108 -39.62 1.44 -11.74
N GLN A 109 -40.11 0.68 -10.75
CA GLN A 109 -39.47 0.54 -9.45
C GLN A 109 -38.20 -0.34 -9.51
N GLY A 110 -38.21 -1.36 -10.35
CA GLY A 110 -37.06 -2.22 -10.62
C GLY A 110 -35.90 -1.43 -11.19
N ILE A 111 -36.12 -0.68 -12.27
CA ILE A 111 -35.09 0.18 -12.90
C ILE A 111 -34.57 1.25 -11.95
N ALA A 112 -35.45 1.90 -11.17
CA ALA A 112 -34.99 2.85 -10.16
C ALA A 112 -34.14 2.20 -9.05
N THR A 113 -34.33 0.92 -8.76
CA THR A 113 -33.53 0.16 -7.80
C THR A 113 -32.21 -0.29 -8.42
N TYR A 114 -32.24 -0.71 -9.69
CA TYR A 114 -31.08 -1.06 -10.49
C TYR A 114 -30.07 0.09 -10.53
N TRP A 115 -30.51 1.31 -10.88
CA TRP A 115 -29.63 2.48 -10.91
C TRP A 115 -29.09 2.90 -9.55
N LYS A 116 -29.85 2.69 -8.46
CA LYS A 116 -29.33 2.94 -7.11
C LYS A 116 -28.21 1.98 -6.73
N ILE A 117 -28.28 0.74 -7.20
CA ILE A 117 -27.24 -0.27 -6.98
C ILE A 117 -26.00 0.08 -7.80
N ASP A 118 -26.16 0.42 -9.08
CA ASP A 118 -25.07 0.91 -9.94
C ASP A 118 -24.39 2.15 -9.35
N GLU A 119 -25.16 3.14 -8.88
CA GLU A 119 -24.62 4.32 -8.21
C GLU A 119 -23.88 3.96 -6.90
N ALA A 120 -24.38 2.98 -6.15
CA ALA A 120 -23.73 2.50 -4.94
C ALA A 120 -22.42 1.74 -5.24
N TYR A 121 -22.37 0.93 -6.30
CA TYR A 121 -21.15 0.27 -6.74
C TYR A 121 -20.13 1.28 -7.24
N LYS A 122 -20.52 2.23 -8.08
CA LYS A 122 -19.65 3.33 -8.53
C LYS A 122 -19.11 4.16 -7.36
N LYS A 123 -19.93 4.45 -6.34
CA LYS A 123 -19.47 5.12 -5.12
C LYS A 123 -18.50 4.27 -4.31
N ARG A 124 -18.74 2.96 -4.21
CA ARG A 124 -17.87 2.03 -3.49
C ARG A 124 -16.53 1.81 -4.19
N GLU A 125 -16.52 1.76 -5.52
CA GLU A 125 -15.31 1.72 -6.34
C GLU A 125 -14.54 3.06 -6.29
N ALA A 126 -15.26 4.17 -6.11
CA ALA A 126 -14.66 5.50 -5.95
C ALA A 126 -14.09 5.75 -4.54
N GLU A 127 -14.56 5.05 -3.50
CA GLU A 127 -13.98 5.16 -2.17
C GLU A 127 -12.68 4.33 -2.08
N PRO A 128 -11.56 4.92 -1.65
CA PRO A 128 -10.32 4.18 -1.50
C PRO A 128 -10.50 3.06 -0.46
N LEU A 129 -10.06 1.84 -0.81
CA LEU A 129 -10.09 0.65 0.05
C LEU A 129 -9.54 0.91 1.46
N HIS A 130 -8.58 1.84 1.57
CA HIS A 130 -8.05 2.32 2.83
C HIS A 130 -8.29 3.82 2.99
N ARG A 131 -8.85 4.21 4.14
CA ARG A 131 -8.86 5.63 4.53
C ARG A 131 -7.44 6.05 4.92
N LEU A 132 -7.01 7.23 4.47
CA LEU A 132 -5.67 7.71 4.79
C LEU A 132 -5.67 8.45 6.13
N ARG A 133 -4.69 8.13 6.97
CA ARG A 133 -4.49 8.71 8.29
C ARG A 133 -3.17 9.46 8.34
N VAL A 134 -3.27 10.78 8.39
CA VAL A 134 -2.13 11.66 8.67
C VAL A 134 -1.86 11.69 10.18
N LEU A 135 -0.66 11.29 10.58
CA LEU A 135 -0.31 11.21 11.99
C LEU A 135 -0.13 12.62 12.59
N GLN A 136 -0.88 12.90 13.64
CA GLN A 136 -0.77 14.14 14.42
C GLN A 136 0.12 13.92 15.64
N ARG A 137 0.84 14.96 16.07
CA ARG A 137 1.60 14.92 17.32
C ARG A 137 0.67 15.07 18.51
N GLU A 138 0.92 14.33 19.58
CA GLU A 138 0.13 14.48 20.81
C GLU A 138 0.34 15.86 21.46
N ALA A 139 -0.75 16.50 21.86
CA ALA A 139 -0.71 17.84 22.47
C ALA A 139 0.07 17.83 23.80
N GLY A 140 0.97 18.79 23.99
CA GLY A 140 1.77 18.93 25.23
C GLY A 140 2.85 17.87 25.42
N VAL A 141 3.04 16.94 24.48
CA VAL A 141 4.19 16.01 24.45
C VAL A 141 5.45 16.74 23.99
N ALA A 142 5.31 17.62 22.98
CA ALA A 142 6.40 18.43 22.45
C ALA A 142 7.11 19.29 23.52
N ASP A 143 6.36 19.85 24.47
CA ASP A 143 6.90 20.71 25.54
C ASP A 143 7.66 19.91 26.62
N ARG A 144 7.35 18.62 26.75
CA ARG A 144 7.96 17.71 27.73
C ARG A 144 8.95 16.74 27.09
N ALA A 145 9.24 16.88 25.80
CA ALA A 145 10.05 15.91 25.05
C ALA A 145 11.41 15.63 25.72
N GLY A 146 12.12 16.67 26.17
CA GLY A 146 13.41 16.51 26.86
C GLY A 146 13.30 15.81 28.22
N GLN A 147 12.22 16.04 28.99
CA GLN A 147 11.97 15.33 30.24
C GLN A 147 11.69 13.84 29.95
N LEU A 148 10.79 13.57 29.01
CA LEU A 148 10.41 12.21 28.60
C LEU A 148 11.62 11.44 28.03
N ALA A 149 12.49 12.12 27.29
CA ALA A 149 13.75 11.56 26.79
C ALA A 149 14.68 11.17 27.94
N GLY A 150 14.82 12.03 28.96
CA GLY A 150 15.60 11.74 30.17
C GLY A 150 15.03 10.56 30.97
N GLU A 151 13.71 10.51 31.16
CA GLU A 151 13.04 9.39 31.84
C GLU A 151 13.23 8.06 31.09
N LEU A 152 13.14 8.10 29.76
CA LEU A 152 13.35 6.93 28.90
C LEU A 152 14.80 6.46 28.93
N ALA A 153 15.76 7.38 28.94
CA ALA A 153 17.18 7.05 29.07
C ALA A 153 17.52 6.41 30.43
N GLU A 154 17.00 6.95 31.53
CA GLU A 154 17.17 6.37 32.88
C GLU A 154 16.52 4.99 33.01
N ALA A 155 15.35 4.80 32.39
CA ALA A 155 14.72 3.50 32.33
C ALA A 155 15.55 2.48 31.54
N ALA A 156 16.16 2.91 30.42
CA ALA A 156 17.06 2.06 29.66
C ALA A 156 18.31 1.66 30.49
N ARG A 157 18.90 2.60 31.25
CA ARG A 157 20.01 2.30 32.17
C ARG A 157 19.59 1.30 33.25
N SER A 158 18.41 1.50 33.84
CA SER A 158 17.87 0.65 34.90
C SER A 158 17.48 -0.76 34.43
N ALA A 159 17.19 -0.91 33.14
CA ALA A 159 16.79 -2.17 32.52
C ALA A 159 17.97 -3.09 32.17
N VAL A 160 19.19 -2.57 32.09
CA VAL A 160 20.38 -3.39 31.82
C VAL A 160 20.49 -4.45 32.91
N ASP A 161 20.50 -5.72 32.50
CA ASP A 161 20.56 -6.91 33.35
C ASP A 161 19.41 -7.03 34.39
N ASN A 162 18.27 -6.34 34.17
CA ASN A 162 17.11 -6.38 35.06
C ASN A 162 15.80 -6.68 34.31
N PRO A 163 15.32 -7.94 34.30
CA PRO A 163 14.14 -8.34 33.54
C PRO A 163 12.85 -7.61 33.91
N VAL A 164 12.69 -7.19 35.17
CA VAL A 164 11.49 -6.46 35.60
C VAL A 164 11.48 -5.04 35.04
N GLN A 165 12.64 -4.38 35.05
CA GLN A 165 12.80 -3.04 34.48
C GLN A 165 12.75 -3.06 32.96
N GLU A 166 13.14 -4.17 32.33
CA GLU A 166 13.02 -4.36 30.89
C GLU A 166 11.57 -4.35 30.39
N LEU A 167 10.63 -4.98 31.14
CA LEU A 167 9.20 -4.89 30.82
C LEU A 167 8.68 -3.44 30.93
N LYS A 168 9.14 -2.71 31.95
CA LYS A 168 8.81 -1.29 32.11
C LYS A 168 9.37 -0.45 30.96
N LEU A 169 10.61 -0.71 30.55
CA LEU A 169 11.23 -0.06 29.39
C LEU A 169 10.40 -0.32 28.13
N ALA A 170 9.97 -1.55 27.87
CA ALA A 170 9.15 -1.86 26.69
C ALA A 170 7.86 -1.01 26.62
N SER A 171 7.15 -0.88 27.75
CA SER A 171 5.96 -0.02 27.81
C SER A 171 6.27 1.46 27.58
N GLN A 172 7.39 1.96 28.13
CA GLN A 172 7.79 3.36 27.94
C GLN A 172 8.26 3.64 26.51
N VAL A 173 8.98 2.72 25.87
CA VAL A 173 9.35 2.83 24.46
C VAL A 173 8.10 2.84 23.58
N GLN A 174 7.13 1.95 23.85
CA GLN A 174 5.86 1.93 23.12
C GLN A 174 5.11 3.26 23.26
N SER A 175 5.06 3.81 24.48
CA SER A 175 4.45 5.13 24.71
C SER A 175 5.17 6.25 23.97
N ALA A 176 6.51 6.24 23.96
CA ALA A 176 7.31 7.25 23.25
C ALA A 176 7.09 7.20 21.74
N LEU A 177 7.06 6.00 21.16
CA LEU A 177 6.81 5.79 19.73
C LEU A 177 5.37 6.22 19.35
N ASN A 178 4.36 5.81 20.13
CA ASN A 178 2.96 6.12 19.84
C ASN A 178 2.61 7.60 19.96
N GLY A 179 3.35 8.37 20.77
CA GLY A 179 3.15 9.81 20.89
C GLY A 179 3.52 10.63 19.65
N ASN A 180 4.12 9.97 18.62
CA ASN A 180 4.52 10.58 17.34
C ASN A 180 5.41 11.83 17.52
N GLU A 181 6.28 11.80 18.54
CA GLU A 181 7.27 12.86 18.80
C GLU A 181 8.69 12.26 18.68
N PRO A 182 9.31 12.33 17.48
CA PRO A 182 10.54 11.61 17.19
C PRO A 182 11.74 12.08 18.04
N ARG A 183 11.65 13.27 18.64
CA ARG A 183 12.70 13.81 19.53
C ARG A 183 12.88 12.96 20.79
N ILE A 184 11.83 12.36 21.34
CA ILE A 184 11.92 11.63 22.63
C ILE A 184 12.91 10.47 22.52
N LEU A 185 12.70 9.56 21.55
CA LEU A 185 13.58 8.41 21.36
C LEU A 185 14.98 8.84 20.90
N THR A 186 15.04 9.85 20.02
CA THR A 186 16.30 10.37 19.46
C THR A 186 17.18 11.00 20.54
N GLU A 187 16.63 11.88 21.37
CA GLU A 187 17.37 12.50 22.47
C GLU A 187 17.75 11.48 23.54
N ALA A 188 16.86 10.53 23.85
CA ALA A 188 17.16 9.44 24.79
C ALA A 188 18.38 8.63 24.33
N GLN A 189 18.40 8.16 23.07
CA GLN A 189 19.56 7.40 22.57
C GLN A 189 20.86 8.22 22.52
N LEU A 190 20.76 9.53 22.26
CA LEU A 190 21.92 10.43 22.22
C LEU A 190 22.49 10.69 23.62
N SER A 191 21.63 10.73 24.64
CA SER A 191 22.04 10.86 26.04
C SER A 191 22.72 9.60 26.61
N LEU A 192 22.58 8.46 25.93
CA LEU A 192 23.16 7.17 26.31
C LEU A 192 24.50 6.88 25.61
N ARG A 193 25.17 7.89 25.04
CA ARG A 193 26.49 7.73 24.37
C ARG A 193 27.56 7.14 25.28
N ASP A 194 27.51 7.45 26.56
CA ASP A 194 28.40 6.93 27.61
C ASP A 194 27.97 5.55 28.15
N ALA A 195 26.77 5.07 27.79
CA ALA A 195 26.18 3.82 28.25
C ALA A 195 25.75 2.93 27.06
N PRO A 196 26.71 2.33 26.31
CA PRO A 196 26.43 1.62 25.07
C PRO A 196 25.48 0.42 25.24
N ALA A 197 25.54 -0.28 26.38
CA ALA A 197 24.63 -1.39 26.67
C ALA A 197 23.17 -0.92 26.81
N ALA A 198 22.93 0.17 27.54
CA ALA A 198 21.60 0.76 27.68
C ALA A 198 21.07 1.31 26.35
N ARG A 199 21.95 1.99 25.58
CA ARG A 199 21.61 2.48 24.23
C ARG A 199 21.19 1.33 23.31
N LYS A 200 21.96 0.25 23.30
CA LYS A 200 21.67 -0.95 22.51
C LYS A 200 20.31 -1.54 22.89
N LEU A 201 20.06 -1.72 24.19
CA LEU A 201 18.79 -2.26 24.70
C LEU A 201 17.59 -1.38 24.30
N LEU A 202 17.71 -0.05 24.43
CA LEU A 202 16.68 0.90 24.02
C LEU A 202 16.33 0.74 22.52
N LEU A 203 17.35 0.72 21.67
CA LEU A 203 17.18 0.61 20.22
C LEU A 203 16.63 -0.77 19.81
N GLU A 204 17.08 -1.86 20.41
CA GLU A 204 16.56 -3.21 20.15
C GLU A 204 15.08 -3.32 20.54
N ARG A 205 14.68 -2.74 21.66
CA ARG A 205 13.28 -2.70 22.10
C ARG A 205 12.42 -1.88 21.15
N ALA A 206 12.89 -0.71 20.71
CA ALA A 206 12.18 0.12 19.75
C ALA A 206 12.07 -0.56 18.36
N ARG A 207 13.16 -1.16 17.86
CA ARG A 207 13.15 -1.93 16.61
C ARG A 207 12.15 -3.09 16.67
N ALA A 208 12.11 -3.81 17.79
CA ALA A 208 11.18 -4.92 17.98
C ALA A 208 9.72 -4.46 18.02
N LEU A 209 9.40 -3.36 18.72
CA LEU A 209 8.03 -2.83 18.77
C LEU A 209 7.53 -2.36 17.41
N ILE A 210 8.42 -1.83 16.56
CA ILE A 210 8.09 -1.43 15.19
C ILE A 210 7.90 -2.66 14.29
N SER A 211 8.84 -3.63 14.30
CA SER A 211 8.76 -4.77 13.38
C SER A 211 7.81 -5.88 13.82
N LEU A 212 7.50 -5.98 15.12
CA LEU A 212 6.63 -7.01 15.70
C LEU A 212 5.52 -6.37 16.55
N PRO A 213 4.66 -5.51 15.96
CA PRO A 213 3.66 -4.79 16.74
C PRO A 213 2.57 -5.72 17.26
N ASP A 214 2.13 -5.48 18.49
CA ASP A 214 0.92 -6.08 19.07
C ASP A 214 -0.21 -5.05 19.00
N VAL A 215 -1.19 -5.28 18.13
CA VAL A 215 -2.30 -4.35 17.89
C VAL A 215 -3.43 -4.64 18.87
N SER A 216 -3.76 -3.65 19.70
CA SER A 216 -4.93 -3.70 20.58
C SER A 216 -6.17 -3.24 19.82
N ARG A 217 -7.21 -4.07 19.81
CA ARG A 217 -8.50 -3.76 19.18
C ARG A 217 -9.50 -3.19 20.19
N PRO A 218 -10.55 -2.46 19.74
CA PRO A 218 -11.56 -1.89 20.62
C PRO A 218 -12.34 -2.94 21.45
N ASP A 219 -12.39 -4.19 20.98
CA ASP A 219 -13.01 -5.31 21.68
C ASP A 219 -12.14 -5.90 22.81
N GLY A 220 -10.94 -5.33 23.03
CA GLY A 220 -9.98 -5.78 24.03
C GLY A 220 -9.13 -6.97 23.58
N SER A 221 -9.30 -7.45 22.34
CA SER A 221 -8.41 -8.47 21.77
C SER A 221 -7.08 -7.86 21.34
N PHE A 222 -6.03 -8.68 21.36
CA PHE A 222 -4.72 -8.33 20.84
C PHE A 222 -4.42 -9.19 19.64
N LYS A 223 -3.92 -8.57 18.57
CA LYS A 223 -3.48 -9.26 17.37
C LYS A 223 -1.98 -9.04 17.13
N PRO A 224 -1.16 -10.10 17.19
CA PRO A 224 0.26 -9.98 16.95
C PRO A 224 0.54 -9.93 15.44
N TYR A 225 1.19 -8.87 15.01
CA TYR A 225 1.64 -8.69 13.64
C TYR A 225 3.17 -8.76 13.56
N GLU A 226 3.63 -8.92 12.33
CA GLU A 226 5.00 -8.70 11.89
C GLU A 226 4.93 -7.78 10.67
N LEU A 227 5.82 -6.78 10.62
CA LEU A 227 5.97 -5.91 9.46
C LEU A 227 7.00 -6.48 8.50
N TRP A 228 6.60 -6.53 7.24
CA TRP A 228 7.43 -6.89 6.11
C TRP A 228 7.42 -5.75 5.10
N ALA A 229 8.42 -5.76 4.21
CA ALA A 229 8.48 -4.79 3.14
C ALA A 229 9.03 -5.40 1.85
N ILE A 230 8.60 -4.81 0.74
CA ILE A 230 9.04 -5.13 -0.62
C ILE A 230 9.79 -3.90 -1.13
N PRO A 231 11.12 -3.95 -1.28
CA PRO A 231 11.86 -2.86 -1.91
C PRO A 231 11.42 -2.71 -3.37
N LEU A 232 11.17 -1.47 -3.77
CA LEU A 232 10.76 -1.08 -5.11
C LEU A 232 11.67 0.05 -5.58
N MET A 233 12.33 -0.17 -6.71
CA MET A 233 13.11 0.85 -7.38
C MET A 233 12.51 1.16 -8.74
N TYR A 234 12.50 2.44 -9.12
CA TYR A 234 12.10 2.82 -10.46
C TYR A 234 12.75 4.12 -10.91
N THR A 235 12.84 4.32 -12.22
CA THR A 235 13.29 5.58 -12.80
C THR A 235 12.11 6.52 -13.05
N VAL A 236 12.33 7.82 -12.85
CA VAL A 236 11.38 8.86 -13.25
C VAL A 236 12.11 9.91 -14.06
N GLY A 237 11.41 10.54 -15.01
CA GLY A 237 11.93 11.63 -15.83
C GLY A 237 11.75 13.02 -15.22
N HIS A 238 11.12 13.11 -14.04
CA HIS A 238 10.63 14.35 -13.49
C HIS A 238 10.84 14.48 -11.97
N ALA A 239 10.66 15.69 -11.45
CA ALA A 239 10.86 15.99 -10.03
C ALA A 239 9.66 15.65 -9.13
N GLY A 240 8.48 15.40 -9.69
CA GLY A 240 7.27 15.08 -8.93
C GLY A 240 7.37 13.73 -8.19
N ASP A 241 6.90 13.71 -6.94
CA ASP A 241 6.81 12.52 -6.10
C ASP A 241 5.36 12.24 -5.72
N ASN A 242 4.88 11.04 -6.03
CA ASN A 242 3.60 10.53 -5.58
C ASN A 242 3.83 9.21 -4.84
N TRP A 243 3.43 9.20 -3.58
CA TRP A 243 3.60 8.05 -2.68
C TRP A 243 2.30 7.26 -2.46
N TYR A 244 1.15 7.70 -2.98
CA TYR A 244 -0.11 7.01 -2.77
C TYR A 244 -0.57 6.29 -4.04
N LEU A 245 -0.59 4.96 -3.97
CA LEU A 245 -0.90 4.05 -5.06
C LEU A 245 -2.00 3.06 -4.58
N PRO A 246 -3.29 3.39 -4.73
CA PRO A 246 -4.39 2.54 -4.25
C PRO A 246 -4.31 1.09 -4.72
N GLY A 247 -3.91 0.86 -5.98
CA GLY A 247 -3.77 -0.48 -6.56
C GLY A 247 -2.70 -1.36 -5.91
N LEU A 248 -1.82 -0.81 -5.05
CA LEU A 248 -0.91 -1.66 -4.28
C LEU A 248 -1.63 -2.54 -3.26
N ALA A 249 -2.88 -2.22 -2.88
CA ALA A 249 -3.67 -3.11 -2.03
C ALA A 249 -3.87 -4.49 -2.67
N ASP A 250 -3.90 -4.59 -4.01
CA ASP A 250 -4.10 -5.83 -4.74
C ASP A 250 -2.90 -6.80 -4.64
N VAL A 251 -1.73 -6.30 -4.22
CA VAL A 251 -0.56 -7.13 -3.87
C VAL A 251 -0.90 -8.12 -2.76
N GLU A 252 -1.86 -7.80 -1.88
CA GLU A 252 -2.32 -8.69 -0.81
C GLU A 252 -2.72 -10.07 -1.35
N GLN A 253 -3.48 -10.11 -2.44
CA GLN A 253 -3.96 -11.37 -3.00
C GLN A 253 -2.80 -12.24 -3.51
N VAL A 254 -1.85 -11.63 -4.23
CA VAL A 254 -0.68 -12.33 -4.74
C VAL A 254 0.15 -12.90 -3.59
N LEU A 255 0.40 -12.12 -2.54
CA LEU A 255 1.11 -12.59 -1.36
C LEU A 255 0.38 -13.76 -0.70
N ARG A 256 -0.95 -13.68 -0.53
CA ARG A 256 -1.75 -14.76 0.06
C ARG A 256 -1.64 -16.05 -0.74
N GLU A 257 -1.72 -15.98 -2.06
CA GLU A 257 -1.66 -17.13 -2.95
C GLU A 257 -0.26 -17.77 -2.94
N GLN A 258 0.79 -16.98 -3.11
CA GLN A 258 2.16 -17.47 -3.20
C GLN A 258 2.66 -18.04 -1.86
N PHE A 259 2.33 -17.40 -0.74
CA PHE A 259 2.62 -17.91 0.60
C PHE A 259 1.60 -18.95 1.09
N ARG A 260 0.57 -19.28 0.29
CA ARG A 260 -0.49 -20.26 0.61
C ARG A 260 -1.15 -20.01 1.96
N LEU A 261 -1.44 -18.74 2.24
CA LEU A 261 -2.02 -18.33 3.51
C LEU A 261 -3.47 -18.79 3.62
N ALA A 262 -3.85 -19.26 4.81
CA ALA A 262 -5.25 -19.59 5.06
C ALA A 262 -6.12 -18.33 5.04
N PRO A 263 -7.40 -18.40 4.60
CA PRO A 263 -8.26 -17.21 4.47
C PRO A 263 -8.43 -16.38 5.75
N LYS A 264 -8.28 -17.00 6.92
CA LYS A 264 -8.40 -16.36 8.23
C LYS A 264 -7.16 -15.57 8.68
N VAL A 265 -6.01 -15.80 8.04
CA VAL A 265 -4.75 -15.13 8.38
C VAL A 265 -4.89 -13.67 7.98
N ALA A 266 -4.58 -12.74 8.89
CA ALA A 266 -4.49 -11.35 8.48
C ALA A 266 -3.21 -11.09 7.70
N LEU A 267 -3.38 -10.43 6.57
CA LEU A 267 -2.35 -9.80 5.76
C LEU A 267 -3.01 -8.55 5.20
N GLN A 268 -2.34 -7.41 5.29
CA GLN A 268 -2.81 -6.15 4.73
C GLN A 268 -1.62 -5.39 4.16
N VAL A 269 -1.76 -4.91 2.93
CA VAL A 269 -0.71 -4.15 2.22
C VAL A 269 -1.01 -2.65 2.29
N SER A 270 0.00 -1.85 2.61
CA SER A 270 -0.13 -0.40 2.57
C SER A 270 -0.24 0.08 1.11
N PRO A 271 -1.27 0.88 0.75
CA PRO A 271 -1.31 1.58 -0.52
C PRO A 271 -0.35 2.77 -0.58
N VAL A 272 0.39 3.04 0.50
CA VAL A 272 1.40 4.09 0.57
C VAL A 272 2.79 3.50 0.40
N LEU A 273 3.55 4.06 -0.54
CA LEU A 273 4.98 3.88 -0.69
C LEU A 273 5.72 4.64 0.41
N PHE A 274 6.55 3.92 1.16
CA PHE A 274 7.44 4.52 2.13
C PHE A 274 8.71 4.96 1.40
N THR A 275 8.92 6.27 1.26
CA THR A 275 10.10 6.81 0.58
C THR A 275 11.31 6.80 1.50
N HIS A 276 12.52 6.73 0.94
CA HIS A 276 13.76 6.85 1.74
C HIS A 276 13.80 8.13 2.55
N GLU A 277 13.39 9.26 1.97
CA GLU A 277 13.36 10.55 2.64
C GLU A 277 12.39 10.56 3.82
N TRP A 278 11.19 10.01 3.66
CA TRP A 278 10.21 9.97 4.75
C TRP A 278 10.68 9.06 5.90
N LEU A 279 11.25 7.89 5.58
CA LEU A 279 11.79 7.00 6.59
C LEU A 279 13.00 7.61 7.31
N ARG A 280 13.88 8.30 6.58
CA ARG A 280 15.00 9.06 7.15
C ARG A 280 14.51 10.14 8.10
N ASP A 281 13.58 10.99 7.66
CA ASP A 281 13.14 12.18 8.40
C ASP A 281 12.35 11.81 9.66
N SER A 282 11.62 10.70 9.63
CA SER A 282 10.94 10.13 10.80
C SER A 282 11.85 9.27 11.69
N GLY A 283 13.09 8.97 11.25
CA GLY A 283 13.95 7.97 11.87
C GLY A 283 13.26 6.61 11.98
N CYS A 284 12.48 6.23 10.98
CA CYS A 284 11.63 5.02 10.92
C CYS A 284 10.56 4.91 12.02
N GLN A 285 10.39 5.91 12.92
CA GLN A 285 9.48 5.80 14.06
C GLN A 285 8.01 5.75 13.65
N THR A 286 7.64 6.35 12.52
CA THR A 286 6.26 6.34 11.98
C THR A 286 5.77 4.93 11.63
N LEU A 287 6.69 4.00 11.35
CA LEU A 287 6.36 2.61 11.02
C LEU A 287 5.63 1.89 12.17
N VAL A 288 5.77 2.36 13.42
CA VAL A 288 5.05 1.80 14.58
C VAL A 288 3.52 1.83 14.39
N HIS A 289 3.01 2.78 13.60
CA HIS A 289 1.58 2.97 13.42
C HIS A 289 0.98 2.13 12.28
N VAL A 290 1.83 1.53 11.43
CA VAL A 290 1.39 0.90 10.18
C VAL A 290 0.46 -0.28 10.45
N ALA A 291 0.84 -1.22 11.30
CA ALA A 291 0.01 -2.39 11.58
C ALA A 291 -1.35 -2.00 12.20
N ALA A 292 -1.37 -1.03 13.12
CA ALA A 292 -2.59 -0.58 13.75
C ALA A 292 -3.53 0.14 12.76
N ALA A 293 -2.98 0.95 11.86
CA ALA A 293 -3.77 1.60 10.80
C ALA A 293 -4.36 0.54 9.85
N LEU A 294 -3.52 -0.37 9.35
CA LEU A 294 -3.96 -1.41 8.42
C LEU A 294 -5.01 -2.35 9.04
N ASP A 295 -4.85 -2.73 10.31
CA ASP A 295 -5.86 -3.54 11.03
C ASP A 295 -7.21 -2.82 11.16
N ALA A 296 -7.20 -1.49 11.20
CA ALA A 296 -8.39 -0.65 11.24
C ALA A 296 -8.98 -0.35 9.84
N GLY A 297 -8.38 -0.84 8.76
CA GLY A 297 -8.78 -0.50 7.38
C GLY A 297 -8.32 0.89 6.93
N GLU A 298 -7.29 1.43 7.58
CA GLU A 298 -6.67 2.71 7.26
C GLU A 298 -5.23 2.50 6.73
N ALA A 299 -4.61 3.57 6.21
CA ALA A 299 -3.20 3.57 5.85
C ALA A 299 -2.51 4.84 6.36
N VAL A 300 -1.27 4.69 6.86
CA VAL A 300 -0.48 5.82 7.37
C VAL A 300 0.02 6.66 6.21
N ALA A 301 -0.23 7.96 6.27
CA ALA A 301 0.22 8.92 5.28
C ALA A 301 1.10 10.01 5.92
N PRO A 302 2.13 10.52 5.23
CA PRO A 302 2.95 11.63 5.73
C PRO A 302 2.18 12.96 5.76
N GLU A 303 1.18 13.12 4.89
CA GLU A 303 0.38 14.34 4.75
C GLU A 303 -0.93 14.06 4.00
N GLU A 304 -1.75 15.09 3.82
CA GLU A 304 -3.00 14.98 3.08
C GLU A 304 -2.77 14.69 1.59
N PRO A 305 -3.53 13.76 0.97
CA PRO A 305 -3.30 13.32 -0.41
C PRO A 305 -3.46 14.43 -1.43
N GLU A 306 -4.42 15.34 -1.21
CA GLU A 306 -4.66 16.49 -2.09
C GLU A 306 -3.42 17.40 -2.18
N SER A 307 -2.69 17.54 -1.07
CA SER A 307 -1.47 18.35 -1.02
C SER A 307 -0.33 17.66 -1.78
N MET A 308 -0.19 16.34 -1.61
CA MET A 308 0.76 15.54 -2.37
C MET A 308 0.48 15.61 -3.87
N LEU A 309 -0.77 15.36 -4.29
CA LEU A 309 -1.15 15.32 -5.70
C LEU A 309 -0.91 16.67 -6.38
N ARG A 310 -1.22 17.77 -5.68
CA ARG A 310 -0.91 19.12 -6.19
C ARG A 310 0.60 19.29 -6.43
N ARG A 311 1.45 18.90 -5.47
CA ARG A 311 2.91 19.00 -5.64
C ARG A 311 3.44 18.10 -6.74
N TYR A 312 2.94 16.87 -6.83
CA TYR A 312 3.28 15.95 -7.91
C TYR A 312 2.96 16.57 -9.28
N GLU A 313 1.77 17.13 -9.46
CA GLU A 313 1.34 17.78 -10.71
C GLU A 313 2.18 19.02 -11.08
N GLU A 314 2.57 19.81 -10.08
CA GLU A 314 3.43 20.99 -10.26
C GLU A 314 4.86 20.58 -10.62
N ASP A 315 5.45 19.62 -9.90
CA ASP A 315 6.85 19.23 -10.04
C ASP A 315 7.08 18.22 -11.17
N ARG A 316 6.07 17.46 -11.61
CA ARG A 316 6.20 16.56 -12.77
C ARG A 316 6.51 17.29 -14.08
N GLN A 317 6.22 18.60 -14.14
CA GLN A 317 6.57 19.45 -15.28
C GLN A 317 8.07 19.76 -15.37
N ARG A 318 8.84 19.51 -14.30
CA ARG A 318 10.27 19.77 -14.25
C ARG A 318 11.05 18.50 -14.58
N PHE A 319 11.82 18.55 -15.66
CA PHE A 319 12.71 17.47 -16.05
C PHE A 319 13.81 17.26 -15.01
N LEU A 320 13.82 16.09 -14.37
CA LEU A 320 14.80 15.68 -13.37
C LEU A 320 14.91 14.15 -13.36
N PRO A 321 15.71 13.56 -14.25
CA PRO A 321 15.84 12.11 -14.33
C PRO A 321 16.54 11.57 -13.09
N ARG A 322 15.88 10.66 -12.37
CA ARG A 322 16.42 10.05 -11.16
C ARG A 322 15.98 8.59 -11.01
N LEU A 323 16.80 7.83 -10.29
CA LEU A 323 16.43 6.52 -9.76
C LEU A 323 15.89 6.74 -8.34
N THR A 324 14.70 6.22 -8.08
CA THR A 324 13.99 6.33 -6.80
C THR A 324 13.97 4.97 -6.11
N LEU A 325 14.07 4.96 -4.78
CA LEU A 325 13.93 3.79 -3.91
C LEU A 325 12.79 4.02 -2.92
N ASN A 326 11.86 3.07 -2.87
CA ASN A 326 10.73 3.05 -1.94
C ASN A 326 10.49 1.64 -1.40
N TRP A 327 9.64 1.54 -0.38
CA TRP A 327 9.20 0.26 0.16
C TRP A 327 7.67 0.16 0.18
N ILE A 328 7.17 -0.96 -0.32
CA ILE A 328 5.77 -1.38 -0.11
C ILE A 328 5.75 -2.12 1.23
N VAL A 329 5.23 -1.48 2.27
CA VAL A 329 5.17 -2.06 3.62
C VAL A 329 3.83 -2.77 3.82
N PHE A 330 3.84 -3.91 4.48
CA PHE A 330 2.64 -4.67 4.79
C PHE A 330 2.72 -5.32 6.17
N ALA A 331 1.55 -5.50 6.77
CA ALA A 331 1.39 -6.16 8.06
C ALA A 331 0.82 -7.55 7.85
N VAL A 332 1.38 -8.55 8.52
CA VAL A 332 0.92 -9.94 8.45
C VAL A 332 0.90 -10.54 9.85
N GLU A 333 -0.02 -11.47 10.11
CA GLU A 333 -0.05 -12.20 11.37
C GLU A 333 1.31 -12.84 11.67
N ARG A 334 1.82 -12.62 12.89
CA ARG A 334 3.20 -12.98 13.26
C ARG A 334 3.48 -14.46 13.00
N GLY A 335 4.54 -14.74 12.25
CA GLY A 335 4.97 -16.11 11.93
C GLY A 335 4.14 -16.80 10.85
N ALA A 336 3.22 -16.10 10.18
CA ALA A 336 2.44 -16.69 9.09
C ALA A 336 3.25 -16.82 7.79
N LEU A 337 4.21 -15.93 7.51
CA LEU A 337 5.08 -16.04 6.34
C LEU A 337 6.26 -16.96 6.64
N GLN A 338 6.47 -17.94 5.78
CA GLN A 338 7.65 -18.82 5.82
C GLN A 338 8.42 -18.70 4.52
N LYS A 339 9.47 -17.89 4.50
CA LYS A 339 10.25 -17.61 3.27
C LYS A 339 10.79 -18.87 2.59
N ALA A 340 11.12 -19.91 3.37
CA ALA A 340 11.58 -21.20 2.84
C ALA A 340 10.57 -21.92 1.93
N GLN A 341 9.30 -21.52 1.95
CA GLN A 341 8.23 -22.15 1.17
C GLN A 341 7.99 -21.50 -0.19
N VAL A 342 8.65 -20.38 -0.48
CA VAL A 342 8.39 -19.57 -1.67
C VAL A 342 9.65 -19.45 -2.52
N ASN A 343 9.48 -19.56 -3.83
CA ASN A 343 10.53 -19.24 -4.79
C ASN A 343 10.46 -17.74 -5.09
N ASP A 344 11.54 -17.02 -4.78
CA ASP A 344 11.61 -15.56 -4.92
C ASP A 344 11.38 -15.11 -6.39
N GLU A 345 11.83 -15.87 -7.39
CA GLU A 345 11.63 -15.54 -8.82
C GLU A 345 10.14 -15.63 -9.21
N LEU A 346 9.48 -16.75 -8.89
CA LEU A 346 8.06 -16.94 -9.19
C LEU A 346 7.16 -15.95 -8.45
N LEU A 347 7.54 -15.60 -7.22
CA LEU A 347 6.84 -14.59 -6.43
C LEU A 347 6.97 -13.21 -7.10
N LEU A 348 8.16 -12.84 -7.54
CA LEU A 348 8.39 -11.56 -8.21
C LEU A 348 7.68 -11.50 -9.57
N ASP A 349 7.67 -12.59 -10.34
CA ASP A 349 6.92 -12.69 -11.60
C ASP A 349 5.41 -12.48 -11.39
N ALA A 350 4.87 -12.95 -10.27
CA ALA A 350 3.46 -12.76 -9.92
C ALA A 350 3.17 -11.36 -9.37
N LEU A 351 4.11 -10.76 -8.62
CA LEU A 351 3.94 -9.44 -8.02
C LEU A 351 4.09 -8.30 -9.03
N MET A 352 5.05 -8.41 -9.96
CA MET A 352 5.43 -7.33 -10.86
C MET A 352 4.24 -6.76 -11.65
N PRO A 353 3.36 -7.56 -12.29
CA PRO A 353 2.25 -7.01 -13.08
C PRO A 353 1.27 -6.17 -12.26
N VAL A 354 1.03 -6.57 -10.99
CA VAL A 354 0.15 -5.83 -10.08
C VAL A 354 0.79 -4.51 -9.67
N VAL A 355 2.08 -4.52 -9.34
CA VAL A 355 2.82 -3.31 -8.98
C VAL A 355 2.93 -2.35 -10.16
N GLU A 356 3.22 -2.85 -11.37
CA GLU A 356 3.28 -2.04 -12.59
C GLU A 356 1.92 -1.43 -12.94
N SER A 357 0.83 -2.19 -12.78
CA SER A 357 -0.53 -1.67 -12.97
C SER A 357 -0.85 -0.55 -11.97
N ALA A 358 -0.53 -0.75 -10.69
CA ALA A 358 -0.73 0.25 -9.66
C ALA A 358 0.09 1.52 -9.92
N MET A 359 1.37 1.38 -10.26
CA MET A 359 2.25 2.49 -10.61
C MET A 359 1.79 3.22 -11.87
N GLY A 360 1.51 2.51 -12.96
CA GLY A 360 1.11 3.09 -14.24
C GLY A 360 -0.21 3.86 -14.18
N SER A 361 -1.07 3.54 -13.20
CA SER A 361 -2.31 4.29 -12.96
C SER A 361 -2.11 5.67 -12.30
N ALA A 362 -0.95 5.90 -11.66
CA ALA A 362 -0.77 7.01 -10.73
C ALA A 362 0.54 7.80 -10.88
N ILE A 363 1.57 7.23 -11.51
CA ILE A 363 2.86 7.89 -11.74
C ILE A 363 3.38 7.65 -13.15
N ASP A 364 4.04 8.67 -13.71
CA ASP A 364 4.85 8.54 -14.92
C ASP A 364 6.26 8.04 -14.53
N TYR A 365 6.55 6.78 -14.85
CA TYR A 365 7.81 6.13 -14.52
C TYR A 365 8.38 5.39 -15.73
N GLY A 366 9.69 5.17 -15.71
CA GLY A 366 10.42 4.40 -16.72
C GLY A 366 10.48 2.92 -16.36
N GLU A 367 11.67 2.44 -16.03
CA GLU A 367 11.88 1.04 -15.65
C GLU A 367 11.67 0.87 -14.14
N ALA A 368 10.99 -0.20 -13.75
CA ALA A 368 10.82 -0.61 -12.36
C ALA A 368 11.58 -1.91 -12.07
N SER A 369 11.95 -2.11 -10.81
CA SER A 369 12.55 -3.32 -10.28
C SER A 369 12.00 -3.59 -8.89
N LEU A 370 11.51 -4.80 -8.68
CA LEU A 370 10.94 -5.26 -7.42
C LEU A 370 11.88 -6.30 -6.79
N PHE A 371 12.00 -6.27 -5.47
CA PHE A 371 12.84 -7.20 -4.72
C PHE A 371 11.98 -8.07 -3.81
N ALA A 372 12.42 -9.30 -3.56
CA ALA A 372 11.62 -10.25 -2.81
C ALA A 372 11.24 -9.70 -1.42
N PRO A 373 10.01 -9.95 -0.93
CA PRO A 373 9.61 -9.52 0.40
C PRO A 373 10.56 -10.03 1.49
N GLN A 374 10.87 -9.18 2.45
CA GLN A 374 11.71 -9.50 3.60
C GLN A 374 11.13 -8.87 4.89
N PRO A 375 11.50 -9.38 6.07
CA PRO A 375 11.22 -8.70 7.33
C PRO A 375 11.70 -7.24 7.28
N LEU A 376 10.93 -6.33 7.89
CA LEU A 376 11.07 -4.88 7.71
C LEU A 376 12.52 -4.37 7.69
N TRP A 377 13.28 -4.58 8.77
CA TRP A 377 14.64 -4.05 8.89
C TRP A 377 15.60 -4.63 7.85
N GLN A 378 15.41 -5.89 7.45
CA GLN A 378 16.22 -6.52 6.41
C GLN A 378 15.89 -5.92 5.04
N ALA A 379 14.62 -5.70 4.74
CA ALA A 379 14.17 -5.07 3.48
C ALA A 379 14.70 -3.62 3.33
N LEU A 380 14.75 -2.86 4.44
CA LEU A 380 15.29 -1.50 4.43
C LEU A 380 16.80 -1.50 4.08
N SER A 381 17.58 -2.41 4.69
CA SER A 381 19.01 -2.55 4.40
C SER A 381 19.25 -3.02 2.96
N SER A 382 18.64 -4.16 2.58
CA SER A 382 18.87 -4.78 1.27
C SER A 382 18.41 -3.89 0.11
N GLY A 383 17.30 -3.15 0.27
CA GLY A 383 16.86 -2.18 -0.71
C GLY A 383 17.88 -1.06 -0.96
N VAL A 384 18.54 -0.58 0.10
CA VAL A 384 19.58 0.45 0.00
C VAL A 384 20.87 -0.11 -0.60
N GLU A 385 21.28 -1.32 -0.20
CA GLU A 385 22.43 -2.02 -0.79
C GLU A 385 22.27 -2.16 -2.31
N GLU A 386 21.11 -2.64 -2.76
CA GLU A 386 20.80 -2.81 -4.19
C GLU A 386 20.75 -1.47 -4.94
N TYR A 387 20.15 -0.44 -4.33
CA TYR A 387 20.13 0.90 -4.90
C TYR A 387 21.53 1.48 -5.09
N ASN A 388 22.35 1.42 -4.03
CA ASN A 388 23.72 1.92 -4.03
C ASN A 388 24.59 1.17 -5.05
N ALA A 389 24.46 -0.16 -5.11
CA ALA A 389 25.14 -0.99 -6.10
C ALA A 389 24.76 -0.61 -7.53
N LYS A 390 23.46 -0.47 -7.85
CA LYS A 390 22.99 -0.07 -9.19
C LYS A 390 23.53 1.30 -9.58
N ARG A 391 23.49 2.29 -8.68
CA ARG A 391 24.01 3.65 -8.92
C ARG A 391 25.51 3.63 -9.21
N LEU A 392 26.27 2.90 -8.40
CA LEU A 392 27.70 2.76 -8.59
C LEU A 392 28.06 2.06 -9.90
N MET A 393 27.40 0.94 -10.22
CA MET A 393 27.66 0.20 -11.45
C MET A 393 27.37 1.06 -12.69
N PHE A 394 26.27 1.82 -12.68
CA PHE A 394 25.96 2.75 -13.77
C PHE A 394 27.02 3.84 -13.90
N ALA A 395 27.41 4.49 -12.80
CA ALA A 395 28.41 5.55 -12.81
C ALA A 395 29.80 5.04 -13.23
N ALA A 396 30.21 3.88 -12.73
CA ALA A 396 31.47 3.24 -13.08
C ALA A 396 31.51 2.84 -14.56
N ALA A 397 30.43 2.23 -15.09
CA ALA A 397 30.35 1.85 -16.50
C ALA A 397 30.42 3.08 -17.44
N LEU A 398 29.76 4.18 -17.07
CA LEU A 398 29.82 5.44 -17.82
C LEU A 398 31.25 5.99 -17.87
N VAL A 399 31.96 5.96 -16.75
CA VAL A 399 33.32 6.47 -16.66
C VAL A 399 34.34 5.56 -17.37
N GLU A 400 34.23 4.24 -17.17
CA GLU A 400 35.05 3.23 -17.84
C GLU A 400 35.02 3.41 -19.36
N LYS A 401 33.82 3.56 -19.93
CA LYS A 401 33.63 3.73 -21.38
C LYS A 401 34.27 5.01 -21.93
N ASN A 402 34.34 6.07 -21.14
CA ASN A 402 34.78 7.39 -21.60
C ASN A 402 36.29 7.62 -21.42
N ILE A 403 36.86 7.20 -20.30
CA ILE A 403 38.27 7.46 -19.97
C ILE A 403 39.00 6.29 -19.30
N GLY A 404 38.28 5.26 -18.84
CA GLY A 404 38.84 4.12 -18.08
C GLY A 404 38.90 4.35 -16.56
N LEU A 405 38.63 3.30 -15.78
CA LEU A 405 38.63 3.32 -14.31
C LEU A 405 40.03 3.52 -13.72
N ALA A 406 41.10 3.17 -14.44
CA ALA A 406 42.47 3.42 -14.01
C ALA A 406 42.78 4.93 -13.90
N GLU A 407 42.10 5.75 -14.70
CA GLU A 407 42.33 7.19 -14.79
C GLU A 407 41.50 8.00 -13.78
N ILE A 408 40.80 7.33 -12.85
CA ILE A 408 39.97 8.02 -11.85
C ILE A 408 40.38 7.77 -10.40
N GLU A 409 40.01 8.72 -9.56
CA GLU A 409 40.03 8.65 -8.11
C GLU A 409 38.64 8.91 -7.55
N ALA A 410 38.29 8.19 -6.48
CA ALA A 410 37.03 8.37 -5.77
C ALA A 410 37.23 9.29 -4.57
N ARG A 411 36.31 10.24 -4.39
CA ARG A 411 36.25 11.11 -3.21
C ARG A 411 34.87 11.01 -2.58
N VAL A 412 34.81 11.13 -1.25
CA VAL A 412 33.55 11.09 -0.51
C VAL A 412 33.46 12.22 0.49
N GLU A 413 32.26 12.77 0.61
CA GLU A 413 31.89 13.82 1.55
C GLU A 413 30.60 13.41 2.26
N TYR A 414 30.57 13.44 3.60
CA TYR A 414 29.34 13.17 4.32
C TYR A 414 28.38 14.36 4.22
N ARG A 415 27.13 14.12 3.82
CA ARG A 415 26.06 15.13 3.77
C ARG A 415 24.99 14.80 4.81
N PRO A 416 25.00 15.46 5.98
CA PRO A 416 24.06 15.18 7.07
C PRO A 416 22.60 15.35 6.69
N GLU A 417 22.28 16.34 5.85
CA GLU A 417 20.91 16.65 5.42
C GLU A 417 20.32 15.55 4.54
N ALA A 418 21.16 14.90 3.74
CA ALA A 418 20.77 13.78 2.89
C ALA A 418 20.88 12.42 3.60
N LEU A 419 21.52 12.37 4.79
CA LEU A 419 21.95 11.14 5.46
C LEU A 419 22.66 10.19 4.47
N ALA A 420 23.65 10.72 3.76
CA ALA A 420 24.34 10.02 2.68
C ALA A 420 25.81 10.42 2.58
N TRP A 421 26.63 9.52 2.05
CA TRP A 421 27.96 9.83 1.56
C TRP A 421 27.87 10.27 0.11
N TRP A 422 28.26 11.50 -0.19
CA TRP A 422 28.31 11.97 -1.57
C TRP A 422 29.60 11.48 -2.22
N LEU A 423 29.50 10.46 -3.07
CA LEU A 423 30.60 9.90 -3.84
C LEU A 423 30.78 10.69 -5.13
N THR A 424 32.01 11.11 -5.41
CA THR A 424 32.39 11.75 -6.68
C THR A 424 33.57 11.02 -7.31
N PHE A 425 33.55 10.94 -8.63
CA PHE A 425 34.68 10.44 -9.42
C PHE A 425 35.38 11.63 -10.08
N HIS A 426 36.70 11.67 -9.91
CA HIS A 426 37.57 12.71 -10.46
C HIS A 426 38.60 12.09 -11.40
N ARG A 427 38.93 12.79 -12.49
CA ARG A 427 40.05 12.39 -13.37
C ARG A 427 41.37 12.67 -12.66
N ARG A 428 42.28 11.69 -12.62
CA ARG A 428 43.58 11.80 -11.94
C ARG A 428 44.50 12.88 -12.52
N SER A 429 44.41 13.14 -13.83
CA SER A 429 45.35 14.04 -14.53
C SER A 429 45.19 15.52 -14.17
N ASP A 430 43.96 15.96 -13.91
CA ASP A 430 43.59 17.37 -13.73
C ASP A 430 42.63 17.61 -12.54
N GLY A 431 42.14 16.55 -11.91
CA GLY A 431 41.18 16.62 -10.81
C GLY A 431 39.74 16.95 -11.23
N GLU A 432 39.43 16.98 -12.54
CA GLU A 432 38.10 17.30 -13.06
C GLU A 432 37.06 16.32 -12.49
N MET A 433 35.95 16.84 -11.94
CA MET A 433 34.83 16.02 -11.50
C MET A 433 34.07 15.49 -12.71
N LEU A 434 33.97 14.17 -12.83
CA LEU A 434 33.34 13.48 -13.96
C LEU A 434 31.88 13.18 -13.68
N THR A 435 31.58 12.70 -12.48
CA THR A 435 30.23 12.37 -12.02
C THR A 435 30.19 12.27 -10.50
N GLY A 436 28.99 12.27 -9.93
CA GLY A 436 28.79 12.04 -8.51
C GLY A 436 27.35 11.70 -8.16
N PHE A 437 27.17 11.01 -7.03
CA PHE A 437 25.88 10.57 -6.56
C PHE A 437 25.89 10.31 -5.05
N ALA A 438 24.70 10.30 -4.45
CA ALA A 438 24.52 9.91 -3.06
C ALA A 438 24.66 8.38 -2.91
N TRP A 439 25.56 7.96 -2.03
CA TRP A 439 25.58 6.66 -1.41
C TRP A 439 24.75 6.72 -0.14
N LEU A 440 23.55 6.14 -0.19
CA LEU A 440 22.56 6.26 0.87
C LEU A 440 22.99 5.47 2.09
N VAL A 441 22.73 6.02 3.29
CA VAL A 441 22.77 5.24 4.53
C VAL A 441 21.42 4.53 4.71
N PRO A 442 21.38 3.24 5.07
CA PRO A 442 20.15 2.53 5.39
C PRO A 442 19.31 3.28 6.44
N PRO A 443 18.00 3.52 6.19
CA PRO A 443 17.15 4.18 7.16
C PRO A 443 16.92 3.26 8.37
N ASP A 444 17.15 3.79 9.57
CA ASP A 444 17.04 3.09 10.85
C ASP A 444 16.70 4.12 11.96
N LEU A 445 16.31 3.63 13.14
CA LEU A 445 16.22 4.45 14.36
C LEU A 445 17.57 5.08 14.75
N ALA A 446 18.67 4.41 14.44
CA ALA A 446 20.04 4.86 14.66
C ALA A 446 20.92 4.49 13.45
N PRO A 447 20.85 5.28 12.36
CA PRO A 447 21.60 4.99 11.14
C PRO A 447 23.11 4.95 11.38
N ASP A 448 23.78 3.95 10.81
CA ASP A 448 25.22 3.75 10.95
C ASP A 448 25.97 4.25 9.72
N ARG A 449 26.41 5.52 9.79
CA ARG A 449 27.15 6.16 8.71
C ARG A 449 28.54 5.54 8.49
N ASP A 450 29.14 4.98 9.53
CA ASP A 450 30.50 4.44 9.46
C ASP A 450 30.45 3.07 8.78
N ALA A 451 29.46 2.24 9.13
CA ALA A 451 29.19 0.98 8.42
C ALA A 451 28.91 1.20 6.92
N ALA A 452 28.11 2.23 6.58
CA ALA A 452 27.84 2.57 5.18
C ALA A 452 29.12 3.03 4.43
N LEU A 453 30.04 3.71 5.10
CA LEU A 453 31.33 4.11 4.53
C LEU A 453 32.24 2.88 4.31
N ASP A 454 32.26 1.96 5.26
CA ASP A 454 33.04 0.73 5.16
C ASP A 454 32.55 -0.18 4.03
N GLU A 455 31.22 -0.27 3.86
CA GLU A 455 30.61 -0.94 2.71
C GLU A 455 31.06 -0.29 1.39
N LEU A 456 30.95 1.03 1.29
CA LEU A 456 31.38 1.79 0.11
C LEU A 456 32.87 1.54 -0.21
N ARG A 457 33.74 1.58 0.81
CA ARG A 457 35.17 1.26 0.66
C ARG A 457 35.36 -0.14 0.08
N GLY A 458 34.71 -1.14 0.66
CA GLY A 458 34.83 -2.53 0.21
C GLY A 458 34.33 -2.73 -1.23
N VAL A 459 33.29 -2.01 -1.65
CA VAL A 459 32.79 -2.07 -3.03
C VAL A 459 33.75 -1.38 -4.00
N LEU A 460 34.28 -0.21 -3.67
CA LEU A 460 35.27 0.49 -4.50
C LEU A 460 36.58 -0.29 -4.65
N GLU A 461 37.06 -0.92 -3.58
CA GLU A 461 38.25 -1.76 -3.60
C GLU A 461 38.08 -2.95 -4.55
N ARG A 462 36.91 -3.59 -4.57
CA ARG A 462 36.60 -4.68 -5.53
C ARG A 462 36.59 -4.21 -6.99
N LEU A 463 36.30 -2.94 -7.23
CA LEU A 463 36.37 -2.31 -8.55
C LEU A 463 37.78 -1.79 -8.91
N GLY A 464 38.76 -1.96 -8.01
CA GLY A 464 40.12 -1.45 -8.19
C GLY A 464 40.25 0.07 -8.05
N LEU A 465 39.28 0.72 -7.40
CA LEU A 465 39.24 2.17 -7.25
C LEU A 465 39.82 2.60 -5.89
N SER A 466 40.76 3.54 -5.92
CA SER A 466 41.29 4.14 -4.70
C SER A 466 40.35 5.22 -4.17
N LEU A 467 39.94 5.09 -2.90
CA LEU A 467 39.18 6.11 -2.18
C LEU A 467 40.14 7.04 -1.42
N GLU A 468 40.04 8.35 -1.66
CA GLU A 468 40.72 9.35 -0.83
C GLU A 468 40.16 9.36 0.61
N PRO A 469 40.94 9.80 1.61
CA PRO A 469 40.42 10.00 2.95
C PRO A 469 39.14 10.85 2.93
N PRO A 470 38.06 10.40 3.62
CA PRO A 470 36.77 11.08 3.61
C PRO A 470 36.92 12.49 4.19
N ARG A 471 36.24 13.46 3.58
CA ARG A 471 36.07 14.79 4.17
C ARG A 471 34.78 14.78 4.98
N ASP A 472 34.90 14.90 6.31
CA ASP A 472 33.72 15.17 7.15
C ASP A 472 33.51 16.69 7.15
N GLY A 473 32.45 17.17 6.51
CA GLY A 473 32.12 18.61 6.42
C GLY A 473 31.82 19.28 7.76
N ARG A 474 32.02 18.58 8.88
CA ARG A 474 31.96 19.10 10.25
C ARG A 474 33.29 19.67 10.76
N HIS A 475 34.36 19.62 9.96
CA HIS A 475 35.68 20.17 10.29
C HIS A 475 36.25 21.09 9.21
#